data_AF-A0A645GTD0-F1
#
_entry.id   AF-A0A645GTD0-F1
#
_cell.length_a   1.000
_cell.length_b   1.000
_cell.length_c   1.000
_cell.angle_alpha   90.00
_cell.angle_beta   90.00
_cell.angle_gamma   90.00
#
_symmetry.space_group_name_H-M   'P 1'
#
loop_
_entity.id
_entity.type
_entity.pdbx_description
1 polymer ?
#
loop_
_entity_poly.entity_id
_entity_poly.type
_entity_poly.pdbx_seq_one_letter_code
_entity_poly.pdbx_strand_id
1 'polypeptide(L)'
;MADPDKRVMVNGIEVCPRDVLLATIASLPPESGTQPDFRGHMVIKVQGVENGMPVSYTITEYATNELTAKMQNKGIFSSYRTGLYGAVAALMLARNEAIAKGALYPHDCISSKDYIKNVIAMGIDVTYEKTELLEL
;
A
#
# COMPACT_ATOMS: atom_id res chain seq x y z
N MET A 1 6.23 30.50 6.58
CA MET A 1 5.81 29.88 5.31
C MET A 1 4.53 30.54 4.85
N ALA A 2 4.31 30.70 3.55
CA ALA A 2 3.00 31.12 3.04
C ALA A 2 1.98 30.00 3.29
N ASP A 3 0.78 30.34 3.74
CA ASP A 3 -0.32 29.40 3.91
C ASP A 3 -1.00 29.16 2.54
N PRO A 4 -0.91 27.95 1.97
CA PRO A 4 -1.47 27.65 0.65
C PRO A 4 -3.01 27.65 0.63
N ASP A 5 -3.64 27.62 1.81
CA ASP A 5 -5.09 27.61 1.98
C ASP A 5 -5.64 29.03 2.24
N LYS A 6 -4.76 30.03 2.44
CA LYS A 6 -5.14 31.43 2.57
C LYS A 6 -5.58 32.01 1.23
N ARG A 7 -6.83 32.46 1.18
CA ARG A 7 -7.39 33.14 0.02
C ARG A 7 -6.74 34.52 -0.20
N VAL A 8 -6.53 34.85 -1.47
CA VAL A 8 -5.92 36.10 -1.92
C VAL A 8 -6.74 36.72 -3.06
N MET A 9 -6.70 38.03 -3.17
CA MET A 9 -7.35 38.74 -4.26
C MET A 9 -6.44 38.81 -5.49
N VAL A 10 -6.93 38.33 -6.63
CA VAL A 10 -6.26 38.44 -7.93
C VAL A 10 -7.25 39.06 -8.91
N ASN A 11 -6.95 40.27 -9.39
CA ASN A 11 -7.81 41.03 -10.31
C ASN A 11 -9.28 41.17 -9.85
N GLY A 12 -9.50 41.40 -8.55
CA GLY A 12 -10.85 41.56 -7.99
C GLY A 12 -11.61 40.25 -7.75
N ILE A 13 -10.99 39.09 -8.01
CA ILE A 13 -11.54 37.77 -7.73
C ILE A 13 -10.78 37.15 -6.55
N GLU A 14 -11.51 36.59 -5.60
CA GLU A 14 -10.93 35.84 -4.50
C GLU A 14 -10.54 34.43 -4.96
N VAL A 15 -9.28 34.05 -4.77
CA VAL A 15 -8.74 32.74 -5.18
C VAL A 15 -7.98 32.06 -4.05
N CYS A 16 -8.04 30.73 -4.01
CA CYS A 16 -7.19 29.90 -3.16
C CYS A 16 -5.98 29.40 -3.98
N PRO A 17 -4.73 29.68 -3.56
CA PRO A 17 -3.54 29.22 -4.28
C PRO A 17 -3.51 27.70 -4.49
N ARG A 18 -3.92 26.90 -3.50
CA ARG A 18 -4.03 25.44 -3.65
C ARG A 18 -5.00 25.05 -4.77
N ASP A 19 -6.17 25.67 -4.83
CA ASP A 19 -7.19 25.33 -5.83
C ASP A 19 -6.70 25.67 -7.25
N VAL A 20 -6.02 26.81 -7.42
CA VAL A 20 -5.40 27.19 -8.69
C VAL A 20 -4.35 26.17 -9.11
N LEU A 21 -3.51 25.71 -8.19
CA LEU A 21 -2.51 24.68 -8.46
C LEU A 21 -3.17 23.35 -8.86
N LEU A 22 -4.16 22.88 -8.09
CA LEU A 22 -4.86 21.63 -8.37
C LEU A 22 -5.59 21.66 -9.73
N ALA A 23 -6.26 22.77 -10.04
CA ALA A 23 -6.90 22.97 -11.34
C ALA A 23 -5.88 22.94 -12.48
N THR A 24 -4.71 23.55 -12.27
CA THR A 24 -3.62 23.55 -13.25
C THR A 24 -3.09 22.15 -13.47
N ILE A 25 -2.76 21.41 -12.40
CA ILE A 25 -2.27 20.02 -12.48
C ILE A 25 -3.27 19.11 -13.19
N ALA A 26 -4.55 19.23 -12.87
CA ALA A 26 -5.61 18.43 -13.49
C ALA A 26 -5.77 18.70 -15.00
N SER A 27 -5.32 19.86 -15.48
CA SER A 27 -5.36 20.24 -16.89
C SER A 27 -4.12 19.85 -17.70
N LEU A 28 -3.06 19.37 -17.03
CA LEU A 28 -1.84 18.98 -17.72
C LEU A 28 -2.10 17.74 -18.58
N PRO A 29 -1.64 17.72 -19.84
CA PRO A 29 -1.62 16.48 -20.60
C PRO A 29 -0.68 15.47 -19.89
N PRO A 30 -0.86 14.15 -20.10
CA PRO A 30 0.07 13.15 -19.60
C PRO A 30 1.51 13.51 -20.01
N GLU A 31 2.47 13.46 -19.07
CA GLU A 31 3.88 13.77 -19.34
C GLU A 31 4.49 12.85 -20.42
N SER A 32 3.98 11.63 -20.53
CA SER A 32 4.35 10.65 -21.55
C SER A 32 3.11 9.97 -22.14
N GLY A 33 3.18 9.65 -23.44
CA GLY A 33 2.15 8.84 -24.12
C GLY A 33 2.15 7.37 -23.70
N THR A 34 3.17 6.93 -22.96
CA THR A 34 3.26 5.60 -22.34
C THR A 34 3.13 5.74 -20.83
N GLN A 35 2.41 4.82 -20.18
CA GLN A 35 2.37 4.80 -18.73
C GLN A 35 3.75 4.41 -18.18
N PRO A 36 4.31 5.18 -17.23
CA PRO A 36 5.55 4.80 -16.54
C PRO A 36 5.36 3.51 -15.71
N ASP A 37 6.34 2.61 -15.79
CA ASP A 37 6.37 1.36 -15.02
C ASP A 37 6.94 1.62 -13.62
N PHE A 38 6.08 2.05 -12.69
CA PHE A 38 6.47 2.16 -11.29
C PHE A 38 6.22 0.86 -10.53
N ARG A 39 7.29 0.36 -9.94
CA ARG A 39 7.32 -0.87 -9.16
C ARG A 39 7.71 -0.55 -7.73
N GLY A 40 6.74 -0.67 -6.82
CA GLY A 40 6.97 -0.54 -5.39
C GLY A 40 7.02 -1.91 -4.73
N HIS A 41 7.79 -2.03 -3.65
CA HIS A 41 7.76 -3.17 -2.74
C HIS A 41 7.62 -2.66 -1.31
N MET A 42 7.04 -3.46 -0.41
CA MET A 42 7.08 -3.16 1.02
C MET A 42 8.09 -4.08 1.69
N VAL A 43 8.92 -3.52 2.57
CA VAL A 43 9.86 -4.25 3.40
C VAL A 43 9.52 -3.96 4.85
N ILE A 44 9.29 -5.03 5.61
CA ILE A 44 9.07 -4.95 7.05
C ILE A 44 10.23 -5.66 7.72
N LYS A 45 10.95 -4.94 8.59
CA LYS A 45 12.00 -5.53 9.42
C LYS A 45 11.50 -5.65 10.85
N VAL A 46 11.50 -6.87 11.38
CA VAL A 46 11.10 -7.18 12.75
C VAL A 46 12.31 -7.72 13.48
N GLN A 47 12.73 -7.07 14.55
CA GLN A 47 13.83 -7.53 15.41
C GLN A 47 13.25 -8.01 16.75
N GLY A 48 13.82 -9.09 17.28
CA GLY A 48 13.35 -9.68 18.52
C GLY A 48 14.29 -10.74 19.05
N VAL A 49 13.76 -11.59 19.94
CA VAL A 49 14.50 -12.70 20.56
C VAL A 49 13.71 -13.98 20.33
N GLU A 50 14.36 -15.01 19.79
CA GLU A 50 13.78 -16.34 19.60
C GLU A 50 14.73 -17.37 20.22
N ASN A 51 14.21 -18.22 21.11
CA ASN A 51 15.00 -19.22 21.85
C ASN A 51 16.24 -18.63 22.56
N GLY A 52 16.11 -17.41 23.09
CA GLY A 52 17.20 -16.70 23.79
C GLY A 52 18.23 -16.03 22.87
N MET A 53 18.11 -16.17 21.54
CA MET A 53 19.03 -15.55 20.58
C MET A 53 18.39 -14.32 19.92
N PRO A 54 19.12 -13.21 19.78
CA PRO A 54 18.69 -12.06 18.98
C PRO A 54 18.48 -12.46 17.50
N VAL A 55 17.33 -12.08 16.95
CA VAL A 55 16.95 -12.40 15.55
C VAL A 55 16.37 -11.19 14.86
N SER A 56 16.52 -11.15 13.53
CA SER A 56 15.87 -10.20 12.63
C SER A 56 15.12 -10.97 11.54
N TYR A 57 13.86 -10.65 11.35
CA TYR A 57 13.08 -11.09 10.20
C TYR A 57 12.93 -9.94 9.23
N THR A 58 13.21 -10.18 7.96
CA THR A 58 12.88 -9.29 6.86
C THR A 58 11.75 -9.93 6.07
N ILE A 59 10.62 -9.25 6.00
CA ILE A 59 9.47 -9.64 5.21
C ILE A 59 9.42 -8.69 4.03
N THR A 60 9.53 -9.23 2.82
CA THR A 60 9.44 -8.43 1.59
C THR A 60 8.21 -8.87 0.83
N GLU A 61 7.45 -7.91 0.33
CA GLU A 61 6.34 -8.18 -0.57
C GLU A 61 6.40 -7.37 -1.86
N TYR A 62 6.00 -8.01 -2.94
CA TYR A 62 6.05 -7.47 -4.28
C TYR A 62 4.85 -7.95 -5.11
N ALA A 63 4.29 -7.09 -5.96
CA ALA A 63 3.26 -7.52 -6.90
C ALA A 63 3.92 -8.25 -8.07
N THR A 64 3.41 -9.42 -8.48
CA THR A 64 3.99 -10.18 -9.59
C THR A 64 4.03 -9.33 -10.87
N ASN A 65 4.96 -9.66 -11.77
CA ASN A 65 5.04 -9.01 -13.08
C ASN A 65 3.72 -9.13 -13.86
N GLU A 66 3.04 -10.27 -13.75
CA GLU A 66 1.75 -10.52 -14.38
C GLU A 66 0.66 -9.61 -13.81
N LEU A 67 0.53 -9.53 -12.49
CA LEU A 67 -0.45 -8.66 -11.84
C LEU A 67 -0.19 -7.18 -12.19
N THR A 68 1.07 -6.76 -12.15
CA THR A 68 1.48 -5.39 -12.48
C THR A 68 1.11 -5.03 -13.92
N ALA A 69 1.49 -5.87 -14.89
CA ALA A 69 1.15 -5.67 -16.29
C ALA A 69 -0.37 -5.67 -16.52
N LYS A 70 -1.11 -6.58 -15.86
CA LYS A 70 -2.57 -6.64 -15.94
C LYS A 70 -3.23 -5.35 -15.44
N MET A 71 -2.72 -4.75 -14.37
CA MET A 71 -3.29 -3.52 -13.81
C MET A 71 -2.91 -2.28 -14.62
N GLN A 72 -1.67 -2.22 -15.12
CA GLN A 72 -1.24 -1.18 -16.06
C GLN A 72 -2.08 -1.18 -17.34
N ASN A 73 -2.38 -2.35 -17.91
CA ASN A 73 -3.27 -2.46 -19.07
C ASN A 73 -4.70 -1.99 -18.81
N LYS A 74 -5.12 -1.91 -17.53
CA LYS A 74 -6.40 -1.34 -17.11
C LYS A 74 -6.32 0.15 -16.76
N GLY A 75 -5.16 0.78 -16.93
CA GLY A 75 -4.90 2.15 -16.53
C GLY A 75 -4.81 2.36 -15.01
N ILE A 76 -4.69 1.28 -14.22
CA ILE A 76 -4.67 1.35 -12.75
C ILE A 76 -3.23 1.42 -12.27
N PHE A 77 -2.88 2.56 -11.67
CA PHE A 77 -1.53 2.86 -11.24
C PHE A 77 -1.29 2.56 -9.76
N SER A 78 -0.65 1.44 -9.43
CA SER A 78 -0.18 0.99 -8.08
C SER A 78 -1.24 0.90 -6.96
N SER A 79 -2.33 1.67 -7.03
CA SER A 79 -3.45 1.76 -6.09
C SER A 79 -4.22 0.45 -5.94
N TYR A 80 -4.13 -0.43 -6.94
CA TYR A 80 -4.68 -1.77 -6.86
C TYR A 80 -4.14 -2.54 -5.65
N ARG A 81 -2.90 -2.26 -5.20
CA ARG A 81 -2.32 -2.91 -4.02
C ARG A 81 -3.13 -2.59 -2.77
N THR A 82 -3.42 -1.31 -2.52
CA THR A 82 -4.27 -0.88 -1.39
C THR A 82 -5.64 -1.54 -1.45
N GLY A 83 -6.28 -1.55 -2.63
CA GLY A 83 -7.59 -2.16 -2.81
C GLY A 83 -7.60 -3.68 -2.63
N LEU A 84 -6.54 -4.36 -3.08
CA LEU A 84 -6.41 -5.82 -3.02
C LEU A 84 -6.42 -6.33 -1.58
N TYR A 85 -5.63 -5.73 -0.68
CA TYR A 85 -5.61 -6.11 0.74
C TYR A 85 -7.00 -5.92 1.38
N GLY A 86 -7.65 -4.79 1.13
CA GLY A 86 -9.02 -4.55 1.61
C GLY A 86 -10.02 -5.57 1.06
N ALA A 87 -9.92 -5.94 -0.22
CA ALA A 87 -10.77 -6.93 -0.84
C ALA A 87 -10.55 -8.34 -0.26
N VAL A 88 -9.30 -8.74 -0.02
CA VAL A 88 -8.99 -10.02 0.65
C VAL A 88 -9.60 -10.05 2.06
N ALA A 89 -9.41 -8.99 2.85
CA ALA A 89 -10.02 -8.90 4.18
C ALA A 89 -11.55 -9.01 4.11
N ALA A 90 -12.18 -8.26 3.20
CA ALA A 90 -13.62 -8.30 3.01
C ALA A 90 -14.14 -9.69 2.62
N LEU A 91 -13.42 -10.41 1.75
CA LEU A 91 -13.77 -11.79 1.36
C LEU A 91 -13.67 -12.76 2.55
N MET A 92 -12.61 -12.65 3.35
CA MET A 92 -12.45 -13.48 4.55
C MET A 92 -13.56 -13.23 5.56
N LEU A 93 -13.93 -11.96 5.79
CA LEU A 93 -15.05 -11.59 6.65
C LEU A 93 -16.38 -12.18 6.11
N ALA A 94 -16.64 -12.05 4.80
CA ALA A 94 -17.84 -12.59 4.17
C ALA A 94 -17.94 -14.12 4.26
N ARG A 95 -16.81 -14.82 4.36
CA ARG A 95 -16.73 -16.28 4.56
C ARG A 95 -16.80 -16.72 6.02
N ASN A 96 -16.99 -15.78 6.96
CA ASN A 96 -16.93 -16.02 8.40
C ASN A 96 -15.56 -16.58 8.87
N GLU A 97 -14.47 -16.19 8.20
CA GLU A 97 -13.10 -16.57 8.59
C GLU A 97 -12.51 -15.63 9.66
N ALA A 98 -13.31 -14.71 10.20
CA ALA A 98 -12.92 -13.82 11.28
C ALA A 98 -12.84 -14.57 12.62
N ILE A 99 -11.75 -14.39 13.36
CA ILE A 99 -11.56 -15.03 14.68
C ILE A 99 -12.20 -14.23 15.83
N ALA A 100 -12.60 -12.97 15.58
CA ALA A 100 -13.19 -12.08 16.58
C ALA A 100 -14.18 -11.07 15.97
N LYS A 101 -15.03 -10.46 16.80
CA LYS A 101 -16.06 -9.48 16.41
C LYS A 101 -15.83 -8.13 17.09
N GLY A 102 -16.07 -7.04 16.37
CA GLY A 102 -15.97 -5.67 16.90
C GLY A 102 -15.24 -4.73 15.95
N ALA A 103 -14.93 -3.52 16.42
CA ALA A 103 -13.98 -2.63 15.76
C ALA A 103 -12.56 -3.04 16.17
N LEU A 104 -11.89 -3.80 15.32
CA LEU A 104 -10.66 -4.50 15.63
C LEU A 104 -9.59 -4.18 14.58
N TYR A 105 -8.32 -4.25 14.97
CA TYR A 105 -7.24 -4.25 13.99
C TYR A 105 -7.18 -5.61 13.28
N PRO A 106 -6.64 -5.67 12.05
CA PRO A 106 -6.59 -6.92 11.30
C PRO A 106 -5.91 -8.08 12.05
N HIS A 107 -4.87 -7.80 12.83
CA HIS A 107 -4.15 -8.81 13.60
C HIS A 107 -4.95 -9.41 14.76
N ASP A 108 -6.02 -8.75 15.19
CA ASP A 108 -6.91 -9.21 16.26
C ASP A 108 -8.07 -10.08 15.74
N CYS A 109 -8.40 -9.96 14.46
CA CYS A 109 -9.64 -10.54 13.90
C CYS A 109 -9.43 -11.44 12.69
N ILE A 110 -8.23 -11.49 12.10
CA ILE A 110 -7.91 -12.34 10.95
C ILE A 110 -6.58 -13.06 11.19
N SER A 111 -6.54 -14.36 10.92
CA SER A 111 -5.30 -15.14 10.90
C SER A 111 -4.34 -14.58 9.86
N SER A 112 -3.19 -14.06 10.30
CA SER A 112 -2.16 -13.53 9.39
C SER A 112 -1.71 -14.56 8.36
N LYS A 113 -1.62 -15.84 8.74
CA LYS A 113 -1.22 -16.93 7.85
C LYS A 113 -2.21 -17.11 6.70
N ASP A 114 -3.50 -17.17 7.03
CA ASP A 114 -4.55 -17.38 6.02
C ASP A 114 -4.75 -16.13 5.16
N TYR A 115 -4.61 -14.96 5.76
CA TYR A 115 -4.61 -13.70 5.04
C TYR A 115 -3.51 -13.64 3.99
N ILE A 116 -2.26 -13.88 4.39
CA ILE A 116 -1.11 -13.87 3.48
C ILE A 116 -1.29 -14.93 2.38
N LYS A 117 -1.81 -16.11 2.70
CA LYS A 117 -2.13 -17.13 1.70
C LYS A 117 -3.12 -16.62 0.64
N ASN A 118 -4.17 -15.92 1.04
CA ASN A 118 -5.13 -15.33 0.11
C ASN A 118 -4.51 -14.19 -0.72
N VAL A 119 -3.68 -13.35 -0.11
CA VAL A 119 -2.96 -12.28 -0.81
C VAL A 119 -2.02 -12.88 -1.87
N ILE A 120 -1.28 -13.95 -1.55
CA ILE A 120 -0.41 -14.66 -2.50
C ILE A 120 -1.22 -15.19 -3.69
N ALA A 121 -2.38 -15.80 -3.42
CA ALA A 121 -3.28 -16.28 -4.46
C ALA A 121 -3.82 -15.18 -5.38
N MET A 122 -3.72 -13.90 -4.98
CA MET A 122 -4.11 -12.74 -5.80
C MET A 122 -2.95 -12.13 -6.59
N GLY A 123 -1.74 -12.72 -6.53
CA GLY A 123 -0.58 -12.29 -7.32
C GLY A 123 0.36 -11.34 -6.59
N ILE A 124 0.47 -11.47 -5.26
CA ILE A 124 1.52 -10.83 -4.46
C ILE A 124 2.53 -11.90 -4.04
N ASP A 125 3.79 -11.69 -4.33
CA ASP A 125 4.88 -12.49 -3.79
C ASP A 125 5.24 -11.98 -2.40
N VAL A 126 5.37 -12.90 -1.43
CA VAL A 126 5.82 -12.57 -0.06
C VAL A 126 6.98 -13.48 0.30
N THR A 127 8.13 -12.90 0.64
CA THR A 127 9.32 -13.61 1.08
C THR A 127 9.63 -13.30 2.53
N TYR A 128 10.23 -14.28 3.21
CA TYR A 128 10.62 -14.20 4.62
C TYR A 128 12.08 -14.60 4.72
N GLU A 129 12.89 -13.71 5.25
CA GLU A 129 14.30 -13.96 5.52
C GLU A 129 14.55 -13.82 7.02
N LYS A 130 15.11 -14.84 7.65
CA LYS A 130 15.55 -14.80 9.04
C LYS A 130 17.06 -14.61 9.07
N THR A 131 17.53 -13.69 9.89
CA THR A 131 18.95 -13.48 10.20
C THR A 131 19.14 -13.57 11.70
N GLU A 132 20.04 -14.44 12.15
CA GLU A 132 20.51 -14.44 13.52
C GLU A 132 21.47 -13.26 13.71
N LEU A 133 21.22 -12.45 14.73
CA LEU A 133 22.05 -11.30 15.02
C LEU A 133 23.14 -11.76 16.00
N LEU A 134 24.40 -11.61 15.61
CA LEU A 134 25.51 -11.68 16.56
C LEU A 134 25.31 -10.54 17.58
N GLU A 135 25.53 -10.82 18.86
CA GLU A 135 25.31 -9.89 19.98
C GLU A 135 25.79 -8.46 19.65
N LEU A 136 24.99 -7.46 20.03
CA LEU A 136 25.32 -6.03 19.92
C LEU A 136 26.50 -5.66 20.83
#